data_AF-A0A8W8J7V9-F1
#
_entry.id   AF-A0A8W8J7V9-F1
#
_cell.length_a   1.000
_cell.length_b   1.000
_cell.length_c   1.000
_cell.angle_alpha   90.00
_cell.angle_beta   90.00
_cell.angle_gamma   90.00
#
_symmetry.space_group_name_H-M   'P 1'
#
loop_
_entity.id
_entity.type
_entity.pdbx_description
1 polymer ?
#
loop_
_entity_poly.entity_id
_entity_poly.type
_entity_poly.pdbx_seq_one_letter_code
_entity_poly.pdbx_strand_id
1 'polypeptide(L)'
;QHVVVTWLSAFLMLIVHYLPPKYLDLLHRTALHLGRWQKVEGRHAHVPYNAWSELTVWPPGALVKHVKGLFKAEGINVTAEPGNGMHGRFFFLFHQPMRVVNWLLILTWLLVGYQFFCLIQSTEWNHIVCIALVLFCNYYTLFKLLRDRIILAKAYKEELSEDDR
;
A
#
# COMPACT_ATOMS: atom_id res chain seq x y z
N GLN A 1 -10.03 15.12 -24.19
CA GLN A 1 -10.20 13.83 -23.49
C GLN A 1 -8.99 12.89 -23.67
N HIS A 2 -8.50 12.66 -24.90
CA HIS A 2 -7.35 11.77 -25.17
C HIS A 2 -6.04 12.14 -24.44
N VAL A 3 -5.76 13.43 -24.24
CA VAL A 3 -4.56 13.89 -23.51
C VAL A 3 -4.59 13.41 -22.06
N VAL A 4 -5.74 13.52 -21.38
CA VAL A 4 -5.90 13.09 -19.98
C VAL A 4 -5.73 11.57 -19.85
N VAL A 5 -6.31 10.81 -20.79
CA VAL A 5 -6.18 9.34 -20.81
C VAL A 5 -4.74 8.91 -21.03
N THR A 6 -4.04 9.56 -21.97
CA THR A 6 -2.64 9.26 -22.28
C THR A 6 -1.73 9.64 -21.11
N TRP A 7 -1.97 10.80 -20.49
CA TRP A 7 -1.27 11.23 -19.29
C TRP A 7 -1.48 10.26 -18.12
N LEU A 8 -2.73 9.84 -17.88
CA LEU A 8 -3.07 8.88 -16.84
C LEU A 8 -2.43 7.50 -17.10
N SER A 9 -2.37 7.08 -18.37
CA SER A 9 -1.68 5.86 -18.79
C SER A 9 -0.19 5.92 -18.49
N ALA A 10 0.48 6.99 -18.90
CA ALA A 10 1.90 7.21 -18.63
C ALA A 10 2.18 7.28 -17.12
N PHE A 11 1.32 7.97 -16.37
CA PHE A 11 1.40 8.05 -14.92
C PHE A 11 1.28 6.67 -14.25
N LEU A 12 0.32 5.84 -14.66
CA LEU A 12 0.22 4.47 -14.15
C LEU A 12 1.43 3.63 -14.51
N MET A 13 1.91 3.71 -15.75
CA MET A 13 3.13 3.03 -16.18
C MET A 13 4.32 3.41 -15.32
N LEU A 14 4.49 4.71 -15.02
CA LEU A 14 5.53 5.22 -14.14
C LEU A 14 5.36 4.69 -12.72
N ILE A 15 4.16 4.72 -12.15
CA ILE A 15 3.91 4.15 -10.82
C ILE A 15 4.30 2.68 -10.79
N VAL A 16 3.86 1.88 -11.75
CA VAL A 16 4.19 0.44 -11.81
C VAL A 16 5.70 0.22 -11.99
N HIS A 17 6.38 1.10 -12.72
CA HIS A 17 7.82 1.04 -12.90
C HIS A 17 8.58 1.36 -11.60
N TYR A 18 8.18 2.42 -10.90
CA TYR A 18 8.82 2.87 -9.66
C TYR A 18 8.38 2.09 -8.42
N LEU A 19 7.32 1.28 -8.51
CA LEU A 19 6.78 0.49 -7.41
C LEU A 19 6.99 -1.01 -7.65
N PRO A 20 8.25 -1.51 -7.73
CA PRO A 20 8.51 -2.92 -7.91
C PRO A 20 8.02 -3.72 -6.69
N PRO A 21 7.69 -5.01 -6.85
CA PRO A 21 7.16 -5.84 -5.77
C PRO A 21 8.04 -5.88 -4.52
N LYS A 22 9.37 -5.83 -4.71
CA LYS A 22 10.35 -5.76 -3.63
C LYS A 22 10.22 -4.49 -2.78
N TYR A 23 9.87 -3.37 -3.39
CA TYR A 23 9.70 -2.11 -2.68
C TYR A 23 8.41 -2.12 -1.85
N LEU A 24 7.35 -2.75 -2.35
CA LEU A 24 6.11 -2.99 -1.61
C LEU A 24 6.33 -3.91 -0.41
N ASP A 25 7.13 -4.96 -0.56
CA ASP A 25 7.49 -5.85 0.55
C ASP A 25 8.31 -5.10 1.62
N LEU A 26 9.29 -4.28 1.20
CA LEU A 26 10.04 -3.43 2.11
C LEU A 26 9.14 -2.43 2.85
N LEU A 27 8.18 -1.81 2.16
CA LEU A 27 7.18 -0.92 2.76
C LEU A 27 6.28 -1.65 3.75
N HIS A 28 5.92 -2.90 3.46
CA HIS A 28 5.13 -3.72 4.36
C HIS A 28 5.91 -4.11 5.62
N ARG A 29 7.14 -4.61 5.47
CA ARG A 29 8.04 -4.94 6.59
C ARG A 29 8.31 -3.72 7.44
N THR A 30 8.62 -2.58 6.82
CA THR A 30 8.83 -1.32 7.56
C THR A 30 7.57 -0.88 8.27
N ALA A 31 6.37 -1.02 7.68
CA ALA A 31 5.11 -0.74 8.37
C ALA A 31 4.88 -1.69 9.57
N LEU A 32 5.20 -2.98 9.43
CA LEU A 32 5.13 -3.94 10.54
C LEU A 32 6.13 -3.60 11.66
N HIS A 33 7.35 -3.19 11.31
CA HIS A 33 8.39 -2.74 12.25
C HIS A 33 8.13 -1.34 12.85
N LEU A 34 7.31 -0.52 12.20
CA LEU A 34 6.89 0.76 12.77
C LEU A 34 5.85 0.52 13.88
N GLY A 35 4.97 -0.46 13.67
CA GLY A 35 3.89 -0.81 14.58
C GLY A 35 2.80 0.26 14.68
N ARG A 36 1.75 -0.01 15.46
CA ARG A 36 0.66 0.93 15.70
C ARG A 36 0.57 1.29 17.18
N TRP A 37 0.19 2.54 17.45
CA TRP A 37 -0.23 2.98 18.77
C TRP A 37 -1.75 2.98 18.87
N GLN A 38 -2.32 2.17 19.75
CA GLN A 38 -3.72 2.24 20.11
C GLN A 38 -3.89 3.22 21.27
N LYS A 39 -4.63 4.31 21.07
CA LYS A 39 -4.95 5.25 22.16
C LYS A 39 -5.83 4.52 23.18
N VAL A 40 -5.36 4.40 24.41
CA VAL A 40 -6.14 3.81 25.51
C VAL A 40 -6.71 4.96 26.31
N GLU A 41 -8.02 5.18 26.19
CA GLU A 41 -8.75 6.11 27.05
C GLU A 41 -9.04 5.40 28.39
N GLY A 42 -8.58 6.02 29.47
CA GLY A 42 -8.22 5.33 30.70
C GLY A 42 -9.39 4.85 31.57
N ARG A 43 -9.15 3.70 32.22
CA ARG A 43 -9.55 3.46 33.63
C ARG A 43 -8.61 2.52 34.41
N HIS A 44 -7.32 2.45 34.05
CA HIS A 44 -6.33 1.61 34.77
C HIS A 44 -5.11 2.44 35.20
N ALA A 45 -5.33 3.30 36.19
CA ALA A 45 -4.40 4.30 36.70
C ALA A 45 -3.19 3.75 37.51
N HIS A 46 -2.90 2.44 37.45
CA HIS A 46 -1.96 1.78 38.38
C HIS A 46 -0.92 0.87 37.73
N VAL A 47 -0.66 0.99 36.42
CA VAL A 47 0.47 0.29 35.78
C VAL A 47 1.64 1.27 35.69
N PRO A 48 2.87 0.90 36.12
CA PRO A 48 4.04 1.79 36.06
C PRO A 48 4.25 2.31 34.63
N TYR A 49 4.23 3.64 34.48
CA TYR A 49 4.33 4.31 33.19
C TYR A 49 5.78 4.59 32.85
N ASN A 50 6.23 4.14 31.68
CA ASN A 50 7.47 4.64 31.10
C ASN A 50 7.17 5.87 30.22
N ALA A 51 8.00 6.90 30.32
CA ALA A 51 7.97 8.03 29.40
C ALA A 51 8.39 7.57 28.01
N TRP A 52 7.71 8.06 26.96
CA TRP A 52 8.13 7.75 25.59
C TRP A 52 9.56 8.23 25.34
N SER A 53 10.34 7.41 24.64
CA SER A 53 11.70 7.71 24.21
C SER A 53 11.86 7.27 22.76
N GLU A 54 12.47 8.12 21.93
CA GLU A 54 12.80 7.86 20.52
C GLU A 54 13.82 6.73 20.34
N LEU A 55 14.59 6.43 21.38
CA LEU A 55 15.70 5.47 21.35
C LEU A 55 15.27 4.06 21.79
N THR A 56 14.03 3.89 22.24
CA THR A 56 13.56 2.65 22.84
C THR A 56 12.56 1.95 21.91
N VAL A 57 12.87 0.73 21.50
CA VAL A 57 11.93 -0.15 20.80
C VAL A 57 10.95 -0.74 21.82
N TRP A 58 9.65 -0.50 21.64
CA TRP A 58 8.64 -0.93 22.60
C TRP A 58 8.10 -2.33 22.25
N PRO A 59 8.13 -3.28 23.19
CA PRO A 59 7.58 -4.62 22.98
C PRO A 59 6.04 -4.60 22.91
N PRO A 60 5.41 -5.67 22.38
CA PRO A 60 3.96 -5.73 22.22
C PRO A 60 3.24 -5.56 23.56
N GLY A 61 2.24 -4.67 23.58
CA GLY A 61 1.44 -4.40 24.77
C GLY A 61 2.06 -3.40 25.76
N ALA A 62 3.24 -2.85 25.50
CA ALA A 62 3.81 -1.79 26.32
C ALA A 62 2.92 -0.55 26.33
N LEU A 63 2.68 0.00 27.53
CA LEU A 63 1.94 1.25 27.71
C LEU A 63 2.93 2.40 27.84
N VAL A 64 2.78 3.40 26.98
CA VAL A 64 3.64 4.57 26.97
C VAL A 64 2.79 5.82 27.08
N LYS A 65 3.25 6.75 27.93
CA LYS A 65 2.64 8.07 28.10
C LYS A 65 3.33 9.05 27.16
N HIS A 66 2.57 9.64 26.25
CA HIS A 66 3.01 10.74 25.39
C HIS A 66 2.14 11.99 25.66
N VAL A 67 2.58 13.16 25.20
CA VAL A 67 1.99 14.49 25.50
C VAL A 67 0.48 14.57 25.22
N LYS A 68 -0.06 13.69 24.36
CA LYS A 68 -1.48 13.64 23.94
C LYS A 68 -2.33 12.51 24.55
N GLY A 69 -1.79 11.70 25.46
CA GLY A 69 -2.54 10.63 26.13
C GLY A 69 -1.76 9.34 26.39
N LEU A 70 -2.49 8.30 26.82
CA LEU A 70 -1.96 6.95 27.00
C LEU A 70 -2.06 6.18 25.68
N PHE A 71 -0.97 5.54 25.26
CA PHE A 71 -0.93 4.72 24.06
C PHE A 71 -0.40 3.33 24.39
N LYS A 72 -1.06 2.30 23.85
CA LYS A 72 -0.65 0.91 23.92
C LYS A 72 0.03 0.53 22.60
N ALA A 73 1.20 -0.08 22.68
CA ALA A 73 1.92 -0.63 21.55
C ALA A 73 1.18 -1.86 21.00
N GLU A 74 0.71 -1.77 19.76
CA GLU A 74 0.06 -2.83 18.99
C GLU A 74 0.98 -3.16 17.80
N GLY A 75 1.99 -4.00 18.06
CA GLY A 75 3.01 -4.41 17.10
C GLY A 75 4.14 -5.19 17.76
N ILE A 76 4.89 -5.99 16.99
CA ILE A 76 5.98 -6.86 17.49
C ILE A 76 7.15 -6.02 18.02
N ASN A 77 7.46 -4.91 17.36
CA ASN A 77 8.45 -3.92 17.77
C ASN A 77 7.91 -2.55 17.37
N VAL A 78 7.43 -1.73 18.30
CA VAL A 78 6.84 -0.43 17.97
C VAL A 78 7.89 0.67 18.12
N THR A 79 8.22 1.31 16.99
CA THR A 79 9.16 2.44 16.90
C THR A 79 8.50 3.74 16.45
N ALA A 80 7.21 3.69 16.07
CA ALA A 80 6.45 4.85 15.65
C ALA A 80 6.37 5.93 16.74
N GLU A 81 6.23 7.19 16.33
CA GLU A 81 5.92 8.30 17.24
C GLU A 81 4.44 8.26 17.66
N PRO A 82 4.12 8.19 18.97
CA PRO A 82 2.74 8.14 19.46
C PRO A 82 1.98 9.46 19.19
N GLY A 83 0.86 9.37 18.48
CA GLY A 83 -0.02 10.51 18.22
C GLY A 83 0.20 11.22 16.88
N ASN A 84 1.06 10.69 16.01
CA ASN A 84 1.20 11.17 14.65
C ASN A 84 0.22 10.44 13.70
N GLY A 85 -0.80 11.17 13.23
CA GLY A 85 -1.83 10.60 12.34
C GLY A 85 -1.28 10.09 11.00
N MET A 86 -0.12 10.60 10.56
CA MET A 86 0.53 10.14 9.32
C MET A 86 1.06 8.72 9.45
N HIS A 87 1.59 8.35 10.63
CA HIS A 87 2.06 6.99 10.91
C HIS A 87 0.90 6.00 10.96
N GLY A 88 -0.25 6.41 11.51
CA GLY A 88 -1.47 5.62 11.50
C GLY A 88 -2.01 5.37 10.08
N ARG A 89 -1.99 6.39 9.22
CA ARG A 89 -2.39 6.25 7.80
C ARG A 89 -1.41 5.40 7.01
N PHE A 90 -0.11 5.56 7.23
CA PHE A 90 0.93 4.75 6.62
C PHE A 90 0.77 3.27 7.02
N PHE A 91 0.64 2.99 8.32
CA PHE A 91 0.37 1.65 8.81
C PHE A 91 -0.90 1.07 8.19
N PHE A 92 -2.01 1.82 8.18
CA PHE A 92 -3.26 1.33 7.57
C PHE A 92 -3.14 1.05 6.06
N LEU A 93 -2.35 1.84 5.34
CA LEU A 93 -2.16 1.70 3.90
C LEU A 93 -1.24 0.52 3.56
N PHE A 94 -0.18 0.29 4.35
CA PHE A 94 0.87 -0.69 4.07
C PHE A 94 0.80 -1.97 4.92
N HIS A 95 -0.10 -2.04 5.91
CA HIS A 95 -0.34 -3.27 6.69
C HIS A 95 -0.87 -4.42 5.83
N GLN A 96 -1.50 -4.12 4.69
CA GLN A 96 -1.87 -5.12 3.69
C GLN A 96 -1.27 -4.75 2.33
N PRO A 97 -0.10 -5.29 1.96
CA PRO A 97 0.58 -4.95 0.70
C PRO A 97 -0.30 -5.28 -0.51
N MET A 98 -1.15 -6.29 -0.35
CA MET A 98 -2.14 -6.71 -1.33
C MET A 98 -3.20 -5.64 -1.65
N ARG A 99 -3.49 -4.72 -0.71
CA ARG A 99 -4.51 -3.70 -0.90
C ARG A 99 -4.05 -2.65 -1.91
N VAL A 100 -2.81 -2.18 -1.82
CA VAL A 100 -2.23 -1.20 -2.75
C VAL A 100 -2.16 -1.79 -4.16
N VAL A 101 -1.67 -3.04 -4.28
CA VAL A 101 -1.60 -3.74 -5.57
C VAL A 101 -3.00 -3.95 -6.17
N ASN A 102 -3.99 -4.34 -5.37
CA ASN A 102 -5.36 -4.50 -5.83
C ASN A 102 -5.96 -3.17 -6.33
N TRP A 103 -5.75 -2.06 -5.61
CA TRP A 103 -6.22 -0.74 -6.06
C TRP A 103 -5.62 -0.34 -7.40
N LEU A 104 -4.31 -0.55 -7.57
CA LEU A 104 -3.61 -0.22 -8.81
C LEU A 104 -4.07 -1.12 -9.97
N LEU A 105 -4.35 -2.40 -9.69
CA LEU A 105 -4.88 -3.36 -10.67
C LEU A 105 -6.30 -2.98 -11.12
N ILE A 106 -7.18 -2.60 -10.19
CA ILE A 106 -8.53 -2.12 -10.51
C ILE A 106 -8.46 -0.86 -11.36
N LEU A 107 -7.62 0.11 -10.98
CA LEU A 107 -7.45 1.36 -11.72
C LEU A 107 -6.93 1.11 -13.14
N THR A 108 -5.97 0.20 -13.31
CA THR A 108 -5.43 -0.17 -14.63
C THR A 108 -6.49 -0.89 -15.47
N TRP A 109 -7.28 -1.79 -14.89
CA TRP A 109 -8.40 -2.46 -15.57
C TRP A 109 -9.44 -1.45 -16.07
N LEU A 110 -9.84 -0.52 -15.21
CA LEU A 110 -10.81 0.53 -15.55
C LEU A 110 -10.28 1.42 -16.68
N LEU A 111 -9.00 1.78 -16.64
CA LEU A 111 -8.37 2.58 -17.68
C LEU A 111 -8.36 1.85 -19.03
N VAL A 112 -7.95 0.58 -19.07
CA VAL A 112 -7.94 -0.23 -20.30
C VAL A 112 -9.36 -0.38 -20.85
N GLY A 113 -10.35 -0.62 -19.98
CA GLY A 113 -11.77 -0.68 -20.37
C GLY A 113 -12.26 0.64 -20.97
N TYR A 114 -11.90 1.78 -20.37
CA TYR A 114 -12.24 3.10 -20.90
C TYR A 114 -11.56 3.38 -22.26
N GLN A 115 -10.30 2.99 -22.43
CA GLN A 115 -9.59 3.11 -23.71
C GLN A 115 -10.24 2.28 -24.81
N PHE A 116 -10.70 1.07 -24.48
CA PHE A 116 -11.44 0.22 -25.41
C PHE A 116 -12.79 0.85 -25.81
N PHE A 117 -13.51 1.45 -24.86
CA PHE A 117 -14.74 2.18 -25.14
C PHE A 117 -14.51 3.38 -26.07
N CYS A 118 -13.47 4.19 -25.80
CA CYS A 118 -13.09 5.29 -26.68
C CYS A 118 -12.69 4.83 -28.09
N LEU A 119 -12.09 3.64 -28.22
CA LEU A 119 -11.72 3.07 -29.51
C LEU A 119 -12.96 2.77 -30.38
N ILE A 120 -14.01 2.22 -29.78
CA ILE A 120 -15.28 1.90 -30.49
C ILE A 120 -15.98 3.18 -30.95
N GLN A 121 -15.91 4.25 -30.16
CA GLN A 121 -16.57 5.51 -30.46
C GLN A 121 -15.82 6.38 -31.49
N SER A 122 -14.50 6.17 -31.65
CA SER A 122 -13.67 7.02 -32.50
C SER A 122 -13.76 6.61 -33.97
N THR A 123 -14.11 7.57 -34.84
CA THR A 123 -14.21 7.37 -36.29
C THR A 123 -12.97 7.85 -37.05
N GLU A 124 -12.05 8.56 -36.38
CA GLU A 124 -10.87 9.17 -36.98
C GLU A 124 -9.66 8.21 -36.95
N TRP A 125 -9.12 7.88 -38.12
CA TRP A 125 -8.02 6.92 -38.26
C TRP A 125 -6.79 7.24 -37.41
N ASN A 126 -6.36 8.51 -37.37
CA ASN A 126 -5.18 8.91 -36.59
C ASN A 126 -5.38 8.73 -35.08
N HIS A 127 -6.59 8.97 -34.59
CA HIS A 127 -6.93 8.79 -33.18
C HIS A 127 -7.01 7.32 -32.79
N ILE A 128 -7.56 6.48 -33.68
CA ILE A 128 -7.62 5.02 -33.50
C ILE A 128 -6.20 4.45 -33.32
N VAL A 129 -5.25 4.82 -34.18
CA VAL A 129 -3.87 4.31 -34.12
C VAL A 129 -3.17 4.71 -32.81
N CYS A 130 -3.31 5.97 -32.37
CA CYS A 130 -2.70 6.43 -31.13
C CYS A 130 -3.28 5.70 -29.90
N ILE A 131 -4.59 5.54 -29.84
CA ILE A 131 -5.27 4.85 -28.73
C ILE A 131 -4.87 3.37 -28.72
N ALA A 132 -4.78 2.71 -29.87
CA ALA A 132 -4.37 1.32 -29.98
C ALA A 132 -2.94 1.09 -29.46
N LEU A 133 -1.99 1.97 -29.77
CA LEU A 133 -0.62 1.88 -29.26
C LEU A 133 -0.55 2.04 -27.73
N VAL A 134 -1.27 3.01 -27.18
CA VAL A 134 -1.34 3.22 -25.72
C VAL A 134 -2.03 2.05 -25.03
N LEU A 135 -3.09 1.51 -25.62
CA LEU A 135 -3.81 0.33 -25.12
C LEU A 135 -2.87 -0.89 -25.05
N PHE A 136 -2.04 -1.12 -26.08
CA PHE A 136 -1.07 -2.21 -26.08
C PHE A 136 -0.06 -2.08 -24.94
N CYS A 137 0.45 -0.86 -24.70
CA CYS A 137 1.36 -0.57 -23.60
C CYS A 137 0.71 -0.79 -22.22
N ASN A 138 -0.53 -0.31 -22.04
CA ASN A 138 -1.28 -0.50 -20.79
C ASN A 138 -1.67 -1.96 -20.54
N TYR A 139 -1.95 -2.72 -21.60
CA TYR A 139 -2.23 -4.16 -21.50
C TYR A 139 -1.01 -4.93 -20.99
N TYR A 140 0.18 -4.63 -21.51
CA TYR A 140 1.42 -5.20 -20.99
C TYR A 140 1.64 -4.87 -19.51
N THR A 141 1.37 -3.62 -19.12
CA THR A 141 1.45 -3.17 -17.72
C THR A 141 0.49 -3.94 -16.83
N LEU A 142 -0.74 -4.16 -17.30
CA LEU A 142 -1.75 -4.95 -16.59
C LEU A 142 -1.29 -6.40 -16.37
N PHE A 143 -0.78 -7.04 -17.43
CA PHE A 143 -0.27 -8.40 -17.35
C PHE A 143 0.89 -8.51 -16.35
N LYS A 144 1.84 -7.56 -16.40
CA LYS A 144 2.95 -7.49 -15.46
C LYS A 144 2.47 -7.37 -14.01
N LEU A 145 1.52 -6.47 -13.76
CA LEU A 145 0.97 -6.24 -12.42
C LEU A 145 0.20 -7.46 -11.88
N LEU A 146 -0.52 -8.17 -12.76
CA LEU A 146 -1.25 -9.39 -12.41
C LEU A 146 -0.29 -10.53 -12.07
N ARG A 147 0.79 -10.70 -12.85
CA ARG A 147 1.86 -11.65 -12.55
C ARG A 147 2.48 -11.35 -11.19
N ASP A 148 2.84 -10.10 -10.93
CA ASP A 148 3.44 -9.66 -9.67
C ASP A 148 2.49 -9.92 -8.49
N ARG A 149 1.19 -9.65 -8.65
CA ARG A 149 0.14 -9.95 -7.67
C ARG A 149 0.04 -11.44 -7.35
N ILE A 150 0.15 -12.32 -8.35
CA ILE A 150 0.11 -13.78 -8.15
C ILE A 150 1.37 -14.26 -7.41
N ILE A 151 2.54 -13.78 -7.82
CA ILE A 151 3.81 -14.16 -7.17
C ILE A 151 3.79 -13.73 -5.71
N LEU A 152 3.38 -12.49 -5.44
CA LEU A 152 3.29 -11.96 -4.09
C LEU A 152 2.26 -12.74 -3.24
N ALA A 153 1.11 -13.09 -3.81
CA ALA A 153 0.10 -13.91 -3.13
C ALA A 153 0.59 -15.31 -2.78
N LYS A 154 1.44 -15.91 -3.63
CA LYS A 154 2.08 -17.20 -3.34
C LYS A 154 3.11 -17.09 -2.23
N ALA A 155 4.00 -16.09 -2.32
CA ALA A 155 5.04 -15.86 -1.31
C ALA A 155 4.45 -15.65 0.10
N TYR A 156 3.42 -14.80 0.24
CA TYR A 156 2.77 -14.61 1.54
C TYR A 156 2.00 -15.83 2.04
N LYS A 157 1.45 -16.65 1.13
CA LYS A 157 0.80 -17.90 1.52
C LYS A 157 1.80 -18.93 2.05
N GLU A 158 3.01 -18.94 1.48
CA GLU A 158 4.12 -19.78 1.94
C GLU A 158 4.62 -19.34 3.32
N GLU A 159 4.89 -18.04 3.52
CA GLU A 159 5.31 -17.50 4.83
C GLU A 159 4.30 -17.82 5.94
N LEU A 160 2.99 -17.68 5.68
CA LEU A 160 1.96 -18.01 6.66
C LEU A 160 1.94 -19.52 7.00
N SER A 161 2.26 -20.39 6.04
CA SER A 161 2.30 -21.84 6.26
C SER A 161 3.55 -22.34 6.98
N GLU A 162 4.59 -21.52 7.08
CA GLU A 162 5.78 -21.79 7.88
C GLU A 162 5.58 -21.38 9.34
N ASP A 163 4.87 -20.28 9.62
CA ASP A 163 4.63 -19.80 10.99
C ASP A 163 3.67 -20.72 11.79
N ASP A 164 2.79 -21.46 11.09
CA ASP A 164 1.89 -22.47 11.67
C ASP A 164 2.58 -23.82 11.99
N ARG A 165 3.85 -24.01 11.60
CA ARG A 165 4.55 -25.32 11.63
C ARG A 165 5.59 -25.40 12.76
#